data_AF-A0A1F3Y6T2-F1
#
_entry.id   AF-A0A1F3Y6T2-F1
#
_cell.length_a   1.000
_cell.length_b   1.000
_cell.length_c   1.000
_cell.angle_alpha   90.00
_cell.angle_beta   90.00
_cell.angle_gamma   90.00
#
_symmetry.space_group_name_H-M   'P 1'
#
loop_
_entity.id
_entity.type
_entity.pdbx_description
1 polymer ?
#
loop_
_entity_poly.entity_id
_entity_poly.type
_entity_poly.pdbx_seq_one_letter_code
_entity_poly.pdbx_strand_id
1 'polypeptide(L)'
;MDPLTITSASFKLKQGRMVVPGTVAYAGVTATFKPASDLAANTVYTATITKDAADMADNAMVAGHVWSFTTSSISDTKAPVVKSVNPMNYATSVPINRSVVATFSEAMDSTTVSTTTFLVSGPGTNPVSGAVTYVGNTATFRPLADLALNTMYHVVVTTGMKDLAGNALVNDFTWSFTTGSGIALGPDPVTLGLAGDFVILSKSGIDTVPTSAITGNIGVSPIDSTAITGFSLTVDASNLYSSSDQVTGMVYAADYASPTPSYLTTAISNMETAYTDAAGRTTPDHTELGAGEIGGLTLAPGLYKWGTDVLITTDVTFNGGPNDVWIFQIAGGVTQASGTRVNLTGGALAKNVFWQTFGQLMIGTTAHFEGIVLCQTAVILGTGASVNGRLLAQTAVTLDQNAVTQP
;
A
#
# COMPACT_ATOMS: atom_id res chain seq x y z
N MET A 1 -17.51 20.49 2.83
CA MET A 1 -18.65 20.99 2.05
C MET A 1 -19.93 20.64 2.78
N ASP A 2 -20.95 21.48 2.67
CA ASP A 2 -22.31 21.15 3.09
C ASP A 2 -22.89 20.09 2.12
N PRO A 3 -23.21 18.87 2.61
CA PRO A 3 -23.82 17.82 1.79
C PRO A 3 -25.10 18.26 1.06
N LEU A 4 -25.86 19.21 1.60
CA LEU A 4 -27.11 19.69 1.01
C LEU A 4 -26.88 20.50 -0.28
N THR A 5 -25.68 21.04 -0.45
CA THR A 5 -25.31 21.83 -1.63
C THR A 5 -24.63 20.99 -2.71
N ILE A 6 -24.27 19.74 -2.41
CA ILE A 6 -23.67 18.79 -3.36
C ILE A 6 -24.77 17.90 -3.94
N THR A 7 -25.40 18.38 -5.01
CA THR A 7 -26.55 17.73 -5.66
C THR A 7 -26.34 17.64 -7.17
N SER A 8 -27.27 17.04 -7.90
CA SER A 8 -27.26 17.06 -9.39
C SER A 8 -27.39 18.47 -9.98
N ALA A 9 -27.76 19.47 -9.18
CA ALA A 9 -27.75 20.87 -9.59
C ALA A 9 -26.36 21.52 -9.53
N SER A 10 -25.47 21.06 -8.64
CA SER A 10 -24.12 21.60 -8.48
C SER A 10 -23.04 20.69 -9.05
N PHE A 11 -23.21 19.36 -9.07
CA PHE A 11 -22.31 18.43 -9.76
C PHE A 11 -23.00 17.87 -11.01
N LYS A 12 -22.57 18.36 -12.18
CA LYS A 12 -23.13 18.01 -13.48
C LYS A 12 -22.12 17.23 -14.33
N LEU A 13 -22.62 16.28 -15.10
CA LEU A 13 -21.90 15.63 -16.18
C LEU A 13 -22.58 15.94 -17.51
N LYS A 14 -21.80 16.30 -18.54
CA LYS A 14 -22.32 16.60 -19.87
C LYS A 14 -21.58 15.84 -20.97
N GLN A 15 -22.33 15.43 -22.00
CA GLN A 15 -21.82 15.00 -23.29
C GLN A 15 -22.02 16.16 -24.28
N GLY A 16 -20.95 16.91 -24.56
CA GLY A 16 -21.07 18.18 -25.28
C GLY A 16 -22.03 19.15 -24.57
N ARG A 17 -23.21 19.41 -25.17
CA ARG A 17 -24.24 20.28 -24.58
C ARG A 17 -25.31 19.53 -23.78
N MET A 18 -25.40 18.21 -23.93
CA MET A 18 -26.44 17.40 -23.28
C MET A 18 -26.04 17.08 -21.84
N VAL A 19 -26.97 17.24 -20.90
CA VAL A 19 -26.78 16.78 -19.52
C VAL A 19 -26.94 15.27 -19.48
N VAL A 20 -25.96 14.59 -18.92
CA VAL A 20 -26.03 13.16 -18.63
C VAL A 20 -26.87 12.99 -17.36
N PRO A 21 -27.96 12.21 -17.39
CA PRO A 21 -28.72 11.93 -16.18
C PRO A 21 -27.90 11.06 -15.23
N GLY A 22 -28.03 11.32 -13.93
CA GLY A 22 -27.33 10.57 -12.90
C GLY A 22 -27.71 11.04 -11.50
N THR A 23 -27.19 10.35 -10.50
CA THR A 23 -27.33 10.71 -9.09
C THR A 23 -26.00 11.23 -8.55
N VAL A 24 -26.09 12.10 -7.55
CA VAL A 24 -24.92 12.62 -6.82
C VAL A 24 -24.99 12.13 -5.39
N ALA A 25 -23.89 11.57 -4.91
CA ALA A 25 -23.69 11.21 -3.50
C ALA A 25 -22.51 12.02 -2.95
N TYR A 26 -22.56 12.36 -1.66
CA TYR A 26 -21.48 13.04 -0.97
C TYR A 26 -21.22 12.36 0.38
N ALA A 27 -19.98 11.92 0.60
CA ALA A 27 -19.55 11.25 1.82
C ALA A 27 -18.16 11.72 2.25
N GLY A 28 -18.03 12.19 3.49
CA GLY A 28 -16.80 12.77 4.01
C GLY A 28 -16.40 14.03 3.23
N VAL A 29 -15.36 13.89 2.40
CA VAL A 29 -14.85 14.94 1.50
C VAL A 29 -15.01 14.60 0.01
N THR A 30 -15.70 13.50 -0.31
CA THR A 30 -15.80 12.96 -1.67
C THR A 30 -17.20 13.14 -2.22
N ALA A 31 -17.31 13.78 -3.39
CA ALA A 31 -18.53 13.84 -4.19
C ALA A 31 -18.45 12.83 -5.35
N THR A 32 -19.50 12.03 -5.54
CA THR A 32 -19.57 10.98 -6.57
C THR A 32 -20.79 11.21 -7.45
N PHE A 33 -20.57 11.38 -8.75
CA PHE A 33 -21.64 11.37 -9.76
C PHE A 33 -21.76 9.96 -10.36
N LYS A 34 -22.92 9.32 -10.23
CA LYS A 34 -23.22 8.02 -10.85
C LYS A 34 -24.18 8.24 -12.02
N PRO A 35 -23.72 8.06 -13.28
CA PRO A 35 -24.61 8.08 -14.44
C PRO A 35 -25.78 7.09 -14.29
N ALA A 36 -26.95 7.48 -14.78
CA ALA A 36 -28.14 6.62 -14.75
C ALA A 36 -28.03 5.45 -15.74
N SER A 37 -27.21 5.60 -16.76
CA SER A 37 -26.82 4.59 -17.75
C SER A 37 -25.34 4.69 -18.02
N ASP A 38 -24.74 3.63 -18.54
CA ASP A 38 -23.34 3.63 -18.94
C ASP A 38 -23.04 4.77 -19.92
N LEU A 39 -21.86 5.35 -19.76
CA LEU A 39 -21.37 6.39 -20.65
C LEU A 39 -21.03 5.76 -22.01
N ALA A 40 -21.33 6.47 -23.09
CA ALA A 40 -21.00 6.05 -24.44
C ALA A 40 -19.48 5.88 -24.59
N ALA A 41 -19.04 4.85 -25.31
CA ALA A 41 -17.64 4.61 -25.59
C ALA A 41 -17.03 5.71 -26.48
N ASN A 42 -15.71 5.89 -26.41
CA ASN A 42 -14.92 6.86 -27.19
C ASN A 42 -15.53 8.27 -27.20
N THR A 43 -16.07 8.72 -26.07
CA THR A 43 -16.87 9.93 -25.97
C THR A 43 -16.29 10.87 -24.94
N VAL A 44 -16.16 12.15 -25.31
CA VAL A 44 -15.72 13.20 -24.40
C VAL A 44 -16.88 13.63 -23.50
N TYR A 45 -16.65 13.55 -22.20
CA TYR A 45 -17.53 14.09 -21.17
C TYR A 45 -16.88 15.27 -20.46
N THR A 46 -17.70 16.22 -20.06
CA THR A 46 -17.30 17.37 -19.24
C THR A 46 -18.05 17.34 -17.93
N ALA A 47 -17.31 17.22 -16.84
CA ALA A 47 -17.86 17.29 -15.50
C ALA A 47 -17.65 18.70 -14.93
N THR A 48 -18.59 19.12 -14.09
CA THR A 48 -18.59 20.46 -13.49
C THR A 48 -19.13 20.39 -12.08
N ILE A 49 -18.35 20.89 -11.12
CA ILE A 49 -18.86 21.32 -9.81
C ILE A 49 -19.06 22.83 -9.91
N THR A 50 -20.30 23.30 -9.80
CA THR A 50 -20.63 24.73 -9.94
C THR A 50 -20.25 25.50 -8.69
N LYS A 51 -20.30 26.83 -8.80
CA LYS A 51 -20.15 27.73 -7.65
C LYS A 51 -21.26 27.61 -6.61
N ASP A 52 -22.31 26.83 -6.87
CA ASP A 52 -23.44 26.67 -5.95
C ASP A 52 -23.14 25.64 -4.84
N ALA A 53 -22.02 24.92 -4.94
CA ALA A 53 -21.50 24.11 -3.85
C ALA A 53 -20.89 25.00 -2.76
N ALA A 54 -21.25 24.79 -1.49
CA ALA A 54 -20.81 25.60 -0.36
C ALA A 54 -20.30 24.75 0.82
N ASP A 55 -19.65 25.38 1.79
CA ASP A 55 -19.33 24.78 3.09
C ASP A 55 -20.49 24.91 4.11
N MET A 56 -20.34 24.34 5.31
CA MET A 56 -21.38 24.38 6.35
C MET A 56 -21.62 25.78 6.94
N ALA A 57 -20.78 26.76 6.60
CA ALA A 57 -20.96 28.17 6.94
C ALA A 57 -21.55 28.97 5.77
N ASP A 58 -22.07 28.27 4.74
CA ASP A 58 -22.68 28.84 3.53
C ASP A 58 -21.68 29.62 2.64
N ASN A 59 -20.38 29.34 2.76
CA ASN A 59 -19.38 29.90 1.86
C ASN A 59 -19.35 29.09 0.55
N ALA A 60 -19.89 29.69 -0.51
CA ALA A 60 -19.88 29.13 -1.86
C ALA A 60 -18.45 29.04 -2.45
N MET A 61 -18.23 28.08 -3.37
CA MET A 61 -16.98 27.98 -4.11
C MET A 61 -16.69 29.28 -4.89
N VAL A 62 -15.46 29.79 -4.76
CA VAL A 62 -15.00 31.02 -5.45
C VAL A 62 -15.14 30.93 -6.97
N ALA A 63 -14.92 29.73 -7.52
CA ALA A 63 -15.18 29.41 -8.93
C ALA A 63 -15.62 27.95 -9.05
N GLY A 64 -16.45 27.64 -10.04
CA GLY A 64 -16.76 26.26 -10.38
C GLY A 64 -15.52 25.53 -10.90
N HIS A 65 -15.42 24.24 -10.61
CA HIS A 65 -14.35 23.39 -11.13
C HIS A 65 -14.86 22.57 -12.32
N VAL A 66 -14.13 22.61 -13.44
CA VAL A 66 -14.52 21.94 -14.69
C VAL A 66 -13.36 21.09 -15.16
N TRP A 67 -13.65 19.83 -15.51
CA TRP A 67 -12.68 18.92 -16.13
C TRP A 67 -13.36 18.09 -17.21
N SER A 68 -12.57 17.57 -18.14
CA SER A 68 -13.04 16.65 -19.18
C SER A 68 -12.28 15.34 -19.14
N PHE A 69 -12.95 14.28 -19.59
CA PHE A 69 -12.35 12.97 -19.79
C PHE A 69 -12.96 12.32 -21.04
N THR A 70 -12.24 11.39 -21.64
CA THR A 70 -12.72 10.60 -22.78
C THR A 70 -12.88 9.15 -22.33
N THR A 71 -14.04 8.56 -22.55
CA THR A 71 -14.26 7.13 -22.27
C THR A 71 -13.49 6.26 -23.27
N SER A 72 -13.10 5.05 -22.85
CA SER A 72 -12.41 4.08 -23.74
C SER A 72 -13.29 3.67 -24.93
N SER A 73 -12.66 3.19 -26.01
CA SER A 73 -13.34 2.73 -27.23
C SER A 73 -13.99 1.36 -27.13
N ILE A 74 -13.75 0.63 -26.04
CA ILE A 74 -14.37 -0.66 -25.74
C ILE A 74 -14.97 -0.61 -24.34
N SER A 75 -16.16 -1.21 -24.17
CA SER A 75 -16.70 -1.49 -22.84
C SER A 75 -15.75 -2.42 -22.11
N ASP A 76 -15.48 -2.13 -20.85
CA ASP A 76 -14.69 -3.03 -20.02
C ASP A 76 -15.50 -4.30 -19.76
N THR A 77 -15.00 -5.42 -20.25
CA THR A 77 -15.60 -6.76 -20.09
C THR A 77 -14.73 -7.66 -19.23
N LYS A 78 -13.61 -7.14 -18.70
CA LYS A 78 -12.70 -7.93 -17.91
C LYS A 78 -13.24 -8.02 -16.50
N ALA A 79 -13.47 -9.24 -16.04
CA ALA A 79 -13.89 -9.46 -14.67
C ALA A 79 -12.75 -9.15 -13.68
N PRO A 80 -13.06 -8.55 -12.52
CA PRO A 80 -12.10 -8.40 -11.45
C PRO A 80 -11.63 -9.77 -10.93
N VAL A 81 -10.42 -9.82 -10.39
CA VAL A 81 -9.86 -11.00 -9.70
C VAL A 81 -9.24 -10.60 -8.37
N VAL A 82 -9.35 -11.46 -7.36
CA VAL A 82 -8.61 -11.31 -6.10
C VAL A 82 -7.13 -11.63 -6.37
N LYS A 83 -6.27 -10.64 -6.19
CA LYS A 83 -4.82 -10.72 -6.39
C LYS A 83 -4.08 -11.22 -5.16
N SER A 84 -4.53 -10.81 -3.97
CA SER A 84 -3.91 -11.21 -2.71
C SER A 84 -4.90 -11.12 -1.55
N VAL A 85 -4.62 -11.89 -0.49
CA VAL A 85 -5.40 -11.92 0.75
C VAL A 85 -4.49 -11.90 1.98
N ASN A 86 -5.00 -11.35 3.08
CA ASN A 86 -4.39 -11.40 4.40
C ASN A 86 -5.50 -11.59 5.45
N PRO A 87 -5.47 -12.59 6.34
CA PRO A 87 -4.50 -13.67 6.43
C PRO A 87 -4.37 -14.48 5.14
N MET A 88 -3.16 -14.97 4.86
CA MET A 88 -2.90 -15.86 3.74
C MET A 88 -3.75 -17.13 3.85
N ASN A 89 -4.07 -17.75 2.72
CA ASN A 89 -4.82 -19.00 2.72
C ASN A 89 -4.07 -20.08 3.52
N TYR A 90 -4.78 -20.73 4.42
CA TYR A 90 -4.27 -21.70 5.39
C TYR A 90 -3.25 -21.15 6.40
N ALA A 91 -3.18 -19.82 6.59
CA ALA A 91 -2.38 -19.23 7.66
C ALA A 91 -2.82 -19.81 9.02
N THR A 92 -1.85 -20.11 9.87
CA THR A 92 -2.06 -20.59 11.24
C THR A 92 -1.51 -19.57 12.22
N SER A 93 -1.91 -19.68 13.49
CA SER A 93 -1.48 -18.78 14.57
C SER A 93 -1.79 -17.30 14.29
N VAL A 94 -2.85 -17.03 13.53
CA VAL A 94 -3.30 -15.67 13.25
C VAL A 94 -3.80 -15.02 14.55
N PRO A 95 -3.33 -13.82 14.93
CA PRO A 95 -3.85 -13.16 16.12
C PRO A 95 -5.34 -12.89 16.03
N ILE A 96 -6.04 -13.03 17.16
CA ILE A 96 -7.51 -12.97 17.19
C ILE A 96 -8.10 -11.59 16.87
N ASN A 97 -7.30 -10.53 16.93
CA ASN A 97 -7.72 -9.15 16.74
C ASN A 97 -7.33 -8.58 15.35
N ARG A 98 -7.03 -9.44 14.38
CA ARG A 98 -6.59 -9.02 13.03
C ARG A 98 -7.75 -8.86 12.07
N SER A 99 -7.66 -7.86 11.20
CA SER A 99 -8.57 -7.69 10.08
C SER A 99 -8.30 -8.73 8.98
N VAL A 100 -9.32 -8.96 8.15
CA VAL A 100 -9.27 -9.83 6.97
C VAL A 100 -9.36 -8.96 5.72
N VAL A 101 -8.45 -9.16 4.77
CA VAL A 101 -8.17 -8.26 3.65
C VAL A 101 -8.18 -9.05 2.35
N ALA A 102 -8.78 -8.47 1.31
CA ALA A 102 -8.68 -8.92 -0.07
C ALA A 102 -8.33 -7.73 -0.98
N THR A 103 -7.34 -7.91 -1.85
CA THR A 103 -6.94 -6.89 -2.85
C THR A 103 -7.32 -7.38 -4.24
N PHE A 104 -7.95 -6.51 -5.04
CA PHE A 104 -8.47 -6.82 -6.36
C PHE A 104 -7.54 -6.33 -7.48
N SER A 105 -7.69 -6.91 -8.68
CA SER A 105 -6.93 -6.53 -9.89
C SER A 105 -7.22 -5.12 -10.40
N GLU A 106 -8.34 -4.55 -9.98
CA GLU A 106 -8.87 -3.28 -10.45
C GLU A 106 -9.79 -2.63 -9.42
N ALA A 107 -10.20 -1.40 -9.70
CA ALA A 107 -11.12 -0.67 -8.85
C ALA A 107 -12.52 -1.31 -8.89
N MET A 108 -13.06 -1.56 -7.71
CA MET A 108 -14.38 -2.13 -7.48
C MET A 108 -15.40 -1.02 -7.31
N ASP A 109 -16.66 -1.28 -7.67
CA ASP A 109 -17.78 -0.45 -7.23
C ASP A 109 -17.92 -0.61 -5.72
N SER A 110 -17.52 0.43 -4.99
CA SER A 110 -17.53 0.47 -3.52
C SER A 110 -18.90 0.20 -2.93
N THR A 111 -20.00 0.42 -3.67
CA THR A 111 -21.36 0.13 -3.20
C THR A 111 -21.67 -1.37 -3.17
N THR A 112 -20.91 -2.17 -3.92
CA THR A 112 -21.02 -3.63 -3.95
C THR A 112 -20.09 -4.32 -2.95
N VAL A 113 -19.17 -3.57 -2.33
CA VAL A 113 -18.22 -4.07 -1.33
C VAL A 113 -18.83 -3.86 0.06
N SER A 114 -19.40 -4.92 0.65
CA SER A 114 -20.12 -4.83 1.93
C SER A 114 -20.07 -6.14 2.70
N THR A 115 -20.68 -6.17 3.90
CA THR A 115 -20.77 -7.37 4.75
C THR A 115 -21.67 -8.47 4.16
N THR A 116 -22.34 -8.25 3.04
CA THR A 116 -23.10 -9.30 2.32
C THR A 116 -22.29 -9.95 1.20
N THR A 117 -21.19 -9.31 0.78
CA THR A 117 -20.33 -9.77 -0.31
C THR A 117 -18.92 -10.11 0.15
N PHE A 118 -18.49 -9.62 1.33
CA PHE A 118 -17.30 -10.06 2.06
C PHE A 118 -17.76 -10.76 3.35
N LEU A 119 -17.78 -12.09 3.32
CA LEU A 119 -18.31 -12.92 4.39
C LEU A 119 -17.17 -13.58 5.16
N VAL A 120 -17.19 -13.48 6.48
CA VAL A 120 -16.31 -14.25 7.38
C VAL A 120 -17.19 -15.10 8.28
N SER A 121 -16.89 -16.39 8.39
CA SER A 121 -17.61 -17.34 9.24
C SER A 121 -16.66 -18.25 10.02
N GLY A 122 -17.08 -18.64 11.22
CA GLY A 122 -16.32 -19.51 12.11
C GLY A 122 -16.68 -19.28 13.59
N PRO A 123 -16.57 -20.29 14.47
CA PRO A 123 -16.37 -21.70 14.16
C PRO A 123 -17.56 -22.31 13.38
N GLY A 124 -17.28 -23.23 12.44
CA GLY A 124 -18.31 -23.84 11.59
C GLY A 124 -18.89 -22.85 10.58
N THR A 125 -20.22 -22.79 10.46
CA THR A 125 -20.93 -21.87 9.54
C THR A 125 -21.43 -20.59 10.21
N ASN A 126 -21.03 -20.32 11.46
CA ASN A 126 -21.48 -19.15 12.22
C ASN A 126 -20.92 -17.86 11.61
N PRO A 127 -21.74 -16.87 11.24
CA PRO A 127 -21.24 -15.61 10.70
C PRO A 127 -20.52 -14.80 11.78
N VAL A 128 -19.40 -14.17 11.40
CA VAL A 128 -18.69 -13.19 12.22
C VAL A 128 -19.27 -11.81 11.93
N SER A 129 -19.67 -11.08 12.97
CA SER A 129 -20.06 -9.68 12.83
C SER A 129 -18.83 -8.79 12.65
N GLY A 130 -18.87 -7.92 11.64
CA GLY A 130 -17.77 -7.03 11.30
C GLY A 130 -18.23 -5.84 10.47
N ALA A 131 -17.29 -4.94 10.20
CA ALA A 131 -17.47 -3.84 9.25
C ALA A 131 -16.56 -4.06 8.04
N VAL A 132 -17.05 -3.72 6.85
CA VAL A 132 -16.26 -3.76 5.61
C VAL A 132 -15.94 -2.33 5.17
N THR A 133 -14.68 -2.08 4.88
CA THR A 133 -14.19 -0.83 4.28
C THR A 133 -13.52 -1.13 2.95
N TYR A 134 -13.50 -0.15 2.05
CA TYR A 134 -12.89 -0.28 0.73
C TYR A 134 -12.13 1.00 0.38
N VAL A 135 -10.82 0.88 0.12
CA VAL A 135 -9.94 1.99 -0.25
C VAL A 135 -8.97 1.51 -1.33
N GLY A 136 -8.81 2.31 -2.39
CA GLY A 136 -8.00 1.92 -3.56
C GLY A 136 -8.58 0.66 -4.20
N ASN A 137 -7.83 -0.43 -4.18
CA ASN A 137 -8.24 -1.74 -4.68
C ASN A 137 -8.45 -2.78 -3.57
N THR A 138 -8.53 -2.35 -2.31
CA THR A 138 -8.45 -3.24 -1.16
C THR A 138 -9.72 -3.17 -0.31
N ALA A 139 -10.38 -4.32 -0.13
CA ALA A 139 -11.47 -4.48 0.82
C ALA A 139 -10.93 -5.07 2.13
N THR A 140 -11.33 -4.47 3.24
CA THR A 140 -10.94 -4.88 4.59
C THR A 140 -12.17 -5.13 5.44
N PHE A 141 -12.33 -6.37 5.88
CA PHE A 141 -13.28 -6.80 6.90
C PHE A 141 -12.63 -6.73 8.28
N ARG A 142 -13.16 -5.87 9.16
CA ARG A 142 -12.73 -5.75 10.55
C ARG A 142 -13.77 -6.39 11.48
N PRO A 143 -13.45 -7.49 12.18
CA PRO A 143 -14.32 -8.06 13.20
C PRO A 143 -14.71 -7.01 14.26
N LEU A 144 -15.96 -7.03 14.73
CA LEU A 144 -16.41 -6.14 15.81
C LEU A 144 -15.93 -6.57 17.19
N ALA A 145 -15.56 -7.84 17.34
CA ALA A 145 -14.98 -8.43 18.54
C ALA A 145 -13.83 -9.34 18.15
N ASP A 146 -12.92 -9.58 19.10
CA ASP A 146 -11.85 -10.55 18.93
C ASP A 146 -12.42 -11.91 18.51
N LEU A 147 -11.75 -12.53 17.55
CA LEU A 147 -12.06 -13.86 17.08
C LEU A 147 -11.80 -14.90 18.18
N ALA A 148 -12.44 -16.06 18.10
CA ALA A 148 -12.20 -17.15 19.02
C ALA A 148 -10.77 -17.70 18.85
N LEU A 149 -10.16 -18.14 19.96
CA LEU A 149 -8.81 -18.73 19.96
C LEU A 149 -8.79 -20.08 19.24
N ASN A 150 -7.66 -20.42 18.60
CA ASN A 150 -7.42 -21.73 17.97
C ASN A 150 -8.58 -22.22 17.06
N THR A 151 -9.20 -21.29 16.34
CA THR A 151 -10.43 -21.51 15.60
C THR A 151 -10.18 -21.29 14.11
N MET A 152 -10.67 -22.22 13.30
CA MET A 152 -10.67 -22.07 11.84
C MET A 152 -11.81 -21.15 11.40
N TYR A 153 -11.46 -20.16 10.60
CA TYR A 153 -12.38 -19.24 9.95
C TYR A 153 -12.35 -19.44 8.44
N HIS A 154 -13.53 -19.35 7.83
CA HIS A 154 -13.73 -19.38 6.39
C HIS A 154 -14.10 -17.98 5.90
N VAL A 155 -13.55 -17.61 4.76
CA VAL A 155 -13.81 -16.32 4.14
C VAL A 155 -14.32 -16.55 2.72
N VAL A 156 -15.34 -15.79 2.34
CA VAL A 156 -15.94 -15.81 1.01
C VAL A 156 -16.07 -14.38 0.52
N VAL A 157 -15.46 -14.09 -0.62
CA VAL A 157 -15.74 -12.89 -1.41
C VAL A 157 -16.62 -13.33 -2.57
N THR A 158 -17.86 -12.87 -2.61
CA THR A 158 -18.88 -13.41 -3.52
C THR A 158 -18.87 -12.73 -4.88
N THR A 159 -19.46 -13.39 -5.89
CA THR A 159 -19.76 -12.77 -7.21
C THR A 159 -20.73 -11.58 -7.13
N GLY A 160 -21.22 -11.22 -5.94
CA GLY A 160 -21.96 -9.98 -5.73
C GLY A 160 -21.08 -8.72 -5.80
N MET A 161 -19.76 -8.84 -5.58
CA MET A 161 -18.82 -7.73 -5.79
C MET A 161 -18.57 -7.51 -7.28
N LYS A 162 -18.65 -6.24 -7.70
CA LYS A 162 -18.48 -5.84 -9.10
C LYS A 162 -17.45 -4.73 -9.25
N ASP A 163 -16.83 -4.66 -10.42
CA ASP A 163 -16.03 -3.51 -10.82
C ASP A 163 -16.89 -2.28 -11.15
N LEU A 164 -16.25 -1.16 -11.49
CA LEU A 164 -16.92 0.08 -11.88
C LEU A 164 -17.70 -0.02 -13.20
N ALA A 165 -17.41 -1.03 -14.03
CA ALA A 165 -18.12 -1.33 -15.28
C ALA A 165 -19.28 -2.33 -15.06
N GLY A 166 -19.47 -2.82 -13.84
CA GLY A 166 -20.52 -3.76 -13.47
C GLY A 166 -20.17 -5.24 -13.72
N ASN A 167 -18.93 -5.57 -14.11
CA ASN A 167 -18.50 -6.96 -14.22
C ASN A 167 -18.31 -7.57 -12.82
N ALA A 168 -18.87 -8.74 -12.60
CA ALA A 168 -18.73 -9.48 -11.36
C ALA A 168 -17.44 -10.31 -11.34
N LEU A 169 -17.00 -10.72 -10.15
CA LEU A 169 -16.06 -11.85 -10.04
C LEU A 169 -16.61 -13.06 -10.80
N VAL A 170 -15.74 -13.80 -11.48
CA VAL A 170 -16.14 -14.98 -12.27
C VAL A 170 -16.71 -16.09 -11.38
N ASN A 171 -16.13 -16.28 -10.20
CA ASN A 171 -16.56 -17.23 -9.18
C ASN A 171 -16.41 -16.59 -7.80
N ASP A 172 -17.10 -17.13 -6.80
CA ASP A 172 -16.80 -16.83 -5.40
C ASP A 172 -15.34 -17.18 -5.11
N PHE A 173 -14.62 -16.25 -4.49
CA PHE A 173 -13.26 -16.47 -4.03
C PHE A 173 -13.29 -16.87 -2.56
N THR A 174 -12.79 -18.07 -2.26
CA THR A 174 -12.83 -18.63 -0.91
C THR A 174 -11.45 -18.96 -0.38
N TRP A 175 -11.23 -18.70 0.91
CA TRP A 175 -10.03 -19.13 1.62
C TRP A 175 -10.33 -19.34 3.10
N SER A 176 -9.34 -19.85 3.83
CA SER A 176 -9.47 -20.05 5.27
C SER A 176 -8.19 -19.68 6.01
N PHE A 177 -8.32 -19.42 7.31
CA PHE A 177 -7.20 -19.24 8.22
C PHE A 177 -7.56 -19.75 9.61
N THR A 178 -6.56 -20.02 10.45
CA THR A 178 -6.74 -20.50 11.82
C THR A 178 -6.13 -19.49 12.80
N THR A 179 -6.95 -19.02 13.74
CA THR A 179 -6.46 -18.14 14.81
C THR A 179 -5.53 -18.87 15.77
N GLY A 180 -4.65 -18.13 16.42
CA GLY A 180 -3.75 -18.62 17.45
C GLY A 180 -4.28 -18.42 18.87
N SER A 181 -3.36 -18.42 19.82
CA SER A 181 -3.62 -18.30 21.25
C SER A 181 -3.46 -16.87 21.81
N GLY A 182 -3.33 -15.85 20.96
CA GLY A 182 -3.02 -14.50 21.40
C GLY A 182 -3.55 -13.38 20.51
N ILE A 183 -3.46 -12.17 21.06
CA ILE A 183 -3.62 -10.92 20.34
C ILE A 183 -2.27 -10.48 19.78
N ALA A 184 -2.30 -9.63 18.77
CA ALA A 184 -1.10 -8.92 18.33
C ALA A 184 -1.27 -7.43 18.58
N LEU A 185 -0.22 -6.83 19.12
CA LEU A 185 -0.16 -5.42 19.46
C LEU A 185 0.18 -4.57 18.24
N GLY A 186 -0.12 -3.28 18.36
CA GLY A 186 0.00 -2.32 17.27
C GLY A 186 -1.09 -2.47 16.20
N PRO A 187 -1.00 -1.65 15.14
CA PRO A 187 -2.00 -1.62 14.07
C PRO A 187 -1.97 -2.88 13.20
N ASP A 188 -2.96 -3.03 12.31
CA ASP A 188 -2.89 -4.05 11.25
C ASP A 188 -1.66 -3.79 10.35
N PRO A 189 -0.98 -4.84 9.83
CA PRO A 189 0.17 -4.67 8.93
C PRO A 189 -0.17 -3.88 7.65
N VAL A 190 0.82 -3.23 7.04
CA VAL A 190 0.66 -2.59 5.73
C VAL A 190 0.73 -3.65 4.63
N THR A 191 -0.26 -3.68 3.74
CA THR A 191 -0.30 -4.64 2.62
C THR A 191 0.55 -4.13 1.46
N LEU A 192 1.58 -4.88 1.07
CA LEU A 192 2.53 -4.45 0.03
C LEU A 192 2.12 -4.85 -1.40
N GLY A 193 1.14 -5.76 -1.56
CA GLY A 193 0.82 -6.34 -2.87
C GLY A 193 2.07 -6.89 -3.57
N LEU A 194 2.20 -6.64 -4.89
CA LEU A 194 3.37 -7.07 -5.66
C LEU A 194 4.66 -6.31 -5.32
N ALA A 195 4.60 -5.17 -4.63
CA ALA A 195 5.82 -4.55 -4.10
C ALA A 195 6.50 -5.46 -3.06
N GLY A 196 5.73 -6.35 -2.42
CA GLY A 196 6.23 -7.39 -1.52
C GLY A 196 7.06 -8.49 -2.19
N ASP A 197 7.18 -8.51 -3.51
CA ASP A 197 8.08 -9.44 -4.21
C ASP A 197 9.53 -8.91 -4.31
N PHE A 198 9.74 -7.62 -3.99
CA PHE A 198 11.00 -6.91 -4.21
C PHE A 198 11.69 -6.54 -2.90
N VAL A 199 12.99 -6.81 -2.80
CA VAL A 199 13.83 -6.30 -1.72
C VAL A 199 14.20 -4.84 -1.96
N ILE A 200 14.33 -4.42 -3.23
CA ILE A 200 14.50 -3.01 -3.62
C ILE A 200 13.58 -2.72 -4.81
N LEU A 201 12.73 -1.71 -4.69
CA LEU A 201 11.86 -1.25 -5.79
C LEU A 201 11.93 0.27 -5.86
N SER A 202 12.25 0.81 -7.04
CA SER A 202 12.35 2.26 -7.20
C SER A 202 11.76 2.80 -8.51
N LYS A 203 11.50 4.10 -8.57
CA LYS A 203 10.97 4.75 -9.78
C LYS A 203 12.02 5.41 -10.67
N SER A 204 13.13 5.84 -10.10
CA SER A 204 14.12 6.67 -10.81
C SER A 204 15.56 6.16 -10.74
N GLY A 205 15.78 4.92 -10.27
CA GLY A 205 17.09 4.26 -10.37
C GLY A 205 17.50 3.50 -9.11
N ILE A 206 18.42 2.56 -9.29
CA ILE A 206 19.09 1.85 -8.21
C ILE A 206 20.57 1.83 -8.56
N ASP A 207 21.39 2.54 -7.80
CA ASP A 207 22.83 2.58 -8.03
C ASP A 207 23.59 1.92 -6.88
N THR A 208 24.70 1.27 -7.21
CA THR A 208 25.62 0.70 -6.23
C THR A 208 27.06 1.08 -6.53
N VAL A 209 27.82 1.46 -5.51
CA VAL A 209 29.27 1.32 -5.50
C VAL A 209 29.57 -0.13 -5.09
N PRO A 210 30.13 -0.98 -5.97
CA PRO A 210 30.30 -2.40 -5.68
C PRO A 210 31.35 -2.68 -4.60
N THR A 211 31.28 -3.80 -3.89
CA THR A 211 30.36 -4.93 -4.09
C THR A 211 29.28 -4.96 -3.00
N SER A 212 28.01 -4.81 -3.40
CA SER A 212 26.84 -5.04 -2.54
C SER A 212 26.44 -6.53 -2.55
N ALA A 213 25.71 -6.96 -1.52
CA ALA A 213 25.14 -8.30 -1.39
C ALA A 213 23.62 -8.22 -1.15
N ILE A 214 22.85 -8.44 -2.21
CA ILE A 214 21.40 -8.30 -2.21
C ILE A 214 20.74 -9.68 -2.24
N THR A 215 19.82 -9.95 -1.32
CA THR A 215 19.03 -11.19 -1.29
C THR A 215 17.56 -10.84 -1.51
N GLY A 216 17.05 -11.20 -2.69
CA GLY A 216 15.71 -10.84 -3.17
C GLY A 216 15.75 -10.12 -4.52
N ASN A 217 14.57 -9.89 -5.09
CA ASN A 217 14.45 -9.24 -6.40
C ASN A 217 14.61 -7.72 -6.31
N ILE A 218 15.22 -7.10 -7.31
CA ILE A 218 15.26 -5.65 -7.45
C ILE A 218 14.56 -5.19 -8.73
N GLY A 219 13.96 -4.00 -8.70
CA GLY A 219 13.16 -3.51 -9.82
C GLY A 219 13.13 -2.00 -9.98
N VAL A 220 13.12 -1.52 -11.22
CA VAL A 220 12.88 -0.10 -11.54
C VAL A 220 11.74 0.09 -12.55
N SER A 221 10.85 1.04 -12.28
CA SER A 221 9.80 1.47 -13.22
C SER A 221 9.19 2.81 -12.79
N PRO A 222 8.92 3.76 -13.70
CA PRO A 222 8.89 3.62 -15.16
C PRO A 222 10.24 3.81 -15.86
N ILE A 223 11.32 4.08 -15.11
CA ILE A 223 12.65 4.23 -15.70
C ILE A 223 13.19 2.90 -16.23
N ASP A 224 14.04 2.97 -17.24
CA ASP A 224 14.64 1.82 -17.92
C ASP A 224 15.85 1.25 -17.16
N SER A 225 16.27 0.05 -17.57
CA SER A 225 17.39 -0.73 -17.01
C SER A 225 18.71 0.03 -16.89
N THR A 226 18.92 1.05 -17.75
CA THR A 226 20.10 1.92 -17.72
C THR A 226 20.25 2.71 -16.41
N ALA A 227 19.18 2.86 -15.64
CA ALA A 227 19.21 3.48 -14.31
C ALA A 227 19.55 2.50 -13.17
N ILE A 228 19.79 1.22 -13.50
CA ILE A 228 20.37 0.25 -12.57
C ILE A 228 21.88 0.20 -12.82
N THR A 229 22.65 0.93 -12.02
CA THR A 229 24.08 1.16 -12.28
C THR A 229 24.98 0.52 -11.23
N GLY A 230 26.20 0.13 -11.62
CA GLY A 230 27.17 -0.56 -10.75
C GLY A 230 26.95 -2.06 -10.57
N PHE A 231 25.82 -2.61 -11.00
CA PHE A 231 25.50 -4.03 -10.83
C PHE A 231 26.13 -4.98 -11.85
N SER A 232 26.71 -4.47 -12.94
CA SER A 232 27.24 -5.30 -14.05
C SER A 232 26.20 -6.32 -14.54
N LEU A 233 25.03 -5.81 -14.94
CA LEU A 233 23.88 -6.64 -15.30
C LEU A 233 24.15 -7.51 -16.53
N THR A 234 23.70 -8.76 -16.46
CA THR A 234 23.62 -9.67 -17.60
C THR A 234 22.16 -9.99 -17.88
N VAL A 235 21.66 -9.55 -19.04
CA VAL A 235 20.27 -9.80 -19.45
C VAL A 235 20.09 -11.28 -19.75
N ASP A 236 19.01 -11.88 -19.23
CA ASP A 236 18.66 -13.27 -19.51
C ASP A 236 18.24 -13.47 -20.97
N ALA A 237 18.36 -14.69 -21.50
CA ALA A 237 18.01 -15.01 -22.87
C ALA A 237 16.54 -14.69 -23.22
N SER A 238 15.64 -14.72 -22.24
CA SER A 238 14.23 -14.34 -22.42
C SER A 238 14.00 -12.83 -22.50
N ASN A 239 14.99 -12.01 -22.14
CA ASN A 239 14.88 -10.56 -21.94
C ASN A 239 13.77 -10.15 -20.95
N LEU A 240 13.32 -11.05 -20.06
CA LEU A 240 12.32 -10.75 -19.03
C LEU A 240 12.94 -10.13 -17.77
N TYR A 241 14.21 -10.45 -17.50
CA TYR A 241 14.97 -9.99 -16.35
C TYR A 241 16.47 -10.03 -16.67
N SER A 242 17.27 -9.55 -15.73
CA SER A 242 18.74 -9.66 -15.74
C SER A 242 19.23 -10.25 -14.42
N SER A 243 20.47 -10.72 -14.42
CA SER A 243 21.19 -11.19 -13.23
C SER A 243 22.40 -10.30 -12.93
N SER A 244 22.91 -10.42 -11.70
CA SER A 244 24.14 -9.80 -11.23
C SER A 244 24.76 -10.69 -10.15
N ASP A 245 26.09 -10.77 -10.08
CA ASP A 245 26.79 -11.47 -8.99
C ASP A 245 26.52 -10.84 -7.60
N GLN A 246 26.02 -9.61 -7.58
CA GLN A 246 25.64 -8.88 -6.36
C GLN A 246 24.20 -9.18 -5.92
N VAL A 247 23.40 -9.88 -6.72
CA VAL A 247 21.97 -10.08 -6.49
C VAL A 247 21.63 -11.57 -6.50
N THR A 248 21.33 -12.11 -5.33
CA THR A 248 20.67 -13.42 -5.16
C THR A 248 19.18 -13.23 -5.38
N GLY A 249 18.79 -13.14 -6.65
CA GLY A 249 17.43 -12.82 -7.10
C GLY A 249 17.43 -12.40 -8.57
N MET A 250 16.32 -11.84 -9.02
CA MET A 250 16.16 -11.30 -10.38
C MET A 250 16.16 -9.78 -10.35
N VAL A 251 16.75 -9.18 -11.38
CA VAL A 251 16.74 -7.73 -11.62
C VAL A 251 15.75 -7.44 -12.75
N TYR A 252 14.77 -6.57 -12.49
CA TYR A 252 13.70 -6.22 -13.43
C TYR A 252 13.74 -4.72 -13.81
N ALA A 253 13.38 -4.39 -15.04
CA ALA A 253 13.30 -3.01 -15.50
C ALA A 253 12.15 -2.79 -16.50
N ALA A 254 11.73 -1.54 -16.69
CA ALA A 254 10.56 -1.18 -17.49
C ALA A 254 10.70 -1.44 -19.00
N ASP A 255 11.93 -1.47 -19.52
CA ASP A 255 12.29 -1.71 -20.92
C ASP A 255 12.46 -3.20 -21.27
N TYR A 256 12.27 -4.10 -20.29
CA TYR A 256 12.33 -5.54 -20.52
C TYR A 256 11.09 -6.09 -21.22
N ALA A 257 11.21 -7.30 -21.77
CA ALA A 257 10.13 -7.94 -22.51
C ALA A 257 8.90 -8.24 -21.63
N SER A 258 7.72 -8.25 -22.26
CA SER A 258 6.46 -8.61 -21.60
C SER A 258 6.52 -10.03 -21.00
N PRO A 259 6.01 -10.25 -19.77
CA PRO A 259 5.11 -9.38 -19.00
C PRO A 259 5.79 -8.43 -17.98
N THR A 260 7.10 -8.28 -18.00
CA THR A 260 7.84 -7.50 -16.98
C THR A 260 7.36 -6.05 -16.81
N PRO A 261 7.08 -5.27 -17.87
CA PRO A 261 6.64 -3.88 -17.70
C PRO A 261 5.30 -3.74 -16.95
N SER A 262 4.33 -4.63 -17.22
CA SER A 262 3.02 -4.60 -16.56
C SER A 262 3.08 -5.14 -15.13
N TYR A 263 3.95 -6.12 -14.89
CA TYR A 263 4.27 -6.61 -13.54
C TYR A 263 4.85 -5.47 -12.68
N LEU A 264 5.86 -4.76 -13.18
CA LEU A 264 6.48 -3.63 -12.48
C LEU A 264 5.53 -2.44 -12.31
N THR A 265 4.73 -2.10 -13.32
CA THR A 265 3.70 -1.04 -13.19
C THR A 265 2.75 -1.34 -12.02
N THR A 266 2.35 -2.60 -11.88
CA THR A 266 1.49 -3.02 -10.76
C THR A 266 2.23 -2.98 -9.42
N ALA A 267 3.49 -3.44 -9.38
CA ALA A 267 4.31 -3.39 -8.17
C ALA A 267 4.52 -1.94 -7.68
N ILE A 268 4.82 -0.99 -8.59
CA ILE A 268 4.96 0.44 -8.25
C ILE A 268 3.63 1.01 -7.73
N SER A 269 2.50 0.70 -8.38
CA SER A 269 1.20 1.14 -7.89
C SER A 269 0.87 0.58 -6.50
N ASN A 270 1.24 -0.68 -6.23
CA ASN A 270 1.07 -1.28 -4.90
C ASN A 270 2.00 -0.66 -3.85
N MET A 271 3.23 -0.28 -4.22
CA MET A 271 4.13 0.50 -3.35
C MET A 271 3.52 1.86 -2.99
N GLU A 272 2.97 2.60 -3.96
CA GLU A 272 2.30 3.89 -3.72
C GLU A 272 1.05 3.75 -2.86
N THR A 273 0.30 2.65 -3.05
CA THR A 273 -0.86 2.31 -2.23
C THR A 273 -0.43 1.99 -0.80
N ALA A 274 0.61 1.19 -0.60
CA ALA A 274 1.16 0.85 0.71
C ALA A 274 1.70 2.10 1.44
N TYR A 275 2.37 3.00 0.72
CA TYR A 275 2.79 4.30 1.25
C TYR A 275 1.59 5.12 1.76
N THR A 276 0.54 5.22 0.94
CA THR A 276 -0.67 5.99 1.27
C THR A 276 -1.43 5.36 2.45
N ASP A 277 -1.51 4.02 2.51
CA ASP A 277 -2.08 3.28 3.63
C ASP A 277 -1.32 3.58 4.93
N ALA A 278 0.01 3.42 4.93
CA ALA A 278 0.85 3.69 6.09
C ALA A 278 0.76 5.16 6.55
N ALA A 279 0.80 6.12 5.61
CA ALA A 279 0.67 7.55 5.89
C ALA A 279 -0.73 7.94 6.39
N GLY A 280 -1.75 7.18 5.96
CA GLY A 280 -3.17 7.43 6.24
C GLY A 280 -3.68 6.81 7.54
N ARG A 281 -2.88 5.98 8.23
CA ARG A 281 -3.29 5.40 9.53
C ARG A 281 -3.65 6.52 10.52
N THR A 282 -4.76 6.35 11.21
CA THR A 282 -5.29 7.32 12.17
C THR A 282 -5.06 6.85 13.60
N THR A 283 -5.26 7.75 14.58
CA THR A 283 -5.11 7.49 16.03
C THR A 283 -3.72 6.96 16.42
N PRO A 284 -2.64 7.76 16.27
CA PRO A 284 -1.31 7.35 16.70
C PRO A 284 -1.26 7.11 18.21
N ASP A 285 -0.61 6.03 18.63
CA ASP A 285 -0.31 5.72 20.03
C ASP A 285 0.72 6.71 20.60
N HIS A 286 1.61 7.21 19.74
CA HIS A 286 2.66 8.15 20.09
C HIS A 286 2.78 9.26 19.05
N THR A 287 2.89 10.50 19.52
CA THR A 287 3.07 11.69 18.66
C THR A 287 4.29 12.48 19.12
N GLU A 288 5.17 12.84 18.19
CA GLU A 288 6.44 13.55 18.43
C GLU A 288 7.34 12.91 19.51
N LEU A 289 7.35 11.57 19.58
CA LEU A 289 8.17 10.86 20.58
C LEU A 289 9.65 11.26 20.44
N GLY A 290 10.28 11.59 21.56
CA GLY A 290 11.69 12.00 21.59
C GLY A 290 11.99 13.31 20.83
N ALA A 291 10.96 14.08 20.46
CA ALA A 291 11.09 15.24 19.59
C ALA A 291 11.85 14.92 18.28
N GLY A 292 11.65 13.70 17.76
CA GLY A 292 12.31 13.19 16.55
C GLY A 292 13.53 12.31 16.84
N GLU A 293 14.21 12.43 17.97
CA GLU A 293 15.32 11.53 18.32
C GLU A 293 14.81 10.27 19.04
N ILE A 294 14.96 9.11 18.40
CA ILE A 294 14.51 7.82 18.97
C ILE A 294 15.67 6.91 19.40
N GLY A 295 16.92 7.30 19.14
CA GLY A 295 18.09 6.58 19.62
C GLY A 295 18.09 6.44 21.14
N GLY A 296 18.45 5.26 21.61
CA GLY A 296 18.46 4.88 23.03
C GLY A 296 17.10 4.44 23.57
N LEU A 297 16.02 4.54 22.78
CA LEU A 297 14.69 4.12 23.21
C LEU A 297 14.43 2.64 22.93
N THR A 298 13.51 2.06 23.71
CA THR A 298 12.87 0.78 23.43
C THR A 298 11.41 1.04 23.08
N LEU A 299 11.02 0.79 21.84
CA LEU A 299 9.69 1.07 21.32
C LEU A 299 8.82 -0.19 21.34
N ALA A 300 7.66 -0.09 21.99
CA ALA A 300 6.62 -1.11 21.96
C ALA A 300 5.87 -1.08 20.61
N PRO A 301 5.15 -2.14 20.23
CA PRO A 301 4.33 -2.15 19.02
C PRO A 301 3.30 -1.03 19.04
N GLY A 302 3.08 -0.38 17.90
CA GLY A 302 2.20 0.78 17.84
C GLY A 302 2.32 1.60 16.56
N LEU A 303 1.40 2.56 16.44
CA LEU A 303 1.43 3.62 15.45
C LEU A 303 2.09 4.87 16.03
N TYR A 304 3.18 5.30 15.42
CA TYR A 304 3.95 6.47 15.82
C TYR A 304 3.91 7.54 14.75
N LYS A 305 3.85 8.81 15.16
CA LYS A 305 3.72 9.94 14.24
C LYS A 305 4.66 11.10 14.58
N TRP A 306 5.32 11.63 13.56
CA TRP A 306 6.11 12.86 13.61
C TRP A 306 5.78 13.78 12.44
N GLY A 307 5.64 15.07 12.75
CA GLY A 307 5.56 16.16 11.79
C GLY A 307 6.92 16.64 11.30
N THR A 308 8.01 16.09 11.82
CA THR A 308 9.40 16.48 11.54
C THR A 308 10.27 15.26 11.20
N ASP A 309 11.57 15.47 11.03
CA ASP A 309 12.56 14.40 10.82
C ASP A 309 12.69 13.50 12.05
N VAL A 310 13.02 12.22 11.81
CA VAL A 310 13.39 11.27 12.85
C VAL A 310 14.88 10.97 12.78
N LEU A 311 15.54 10.97 13.93
CA LEU A 311 16.96 10.71 14.10
C LEU A 311 17.16 9.43 14.93
N ILE A 312 18.17 8.66 14.55
CA ILE A 312 18.67 7.50 15.31
C ILE A 312 20.16 7.75 15.52
N THR A 313 20.52 8.54 16.54
CA THR A 313 21.93 8.87 16.83
C THR A 313 22.63 7.82 17.68
N THR A 314 21.86 6.94 18.32
CA THR A 314 22.32 5.75 19.06
C THR A 314 21.37 4.58 18.78
N ASP A 315 21.74 3.36 19.18
CA ASP A 315 20.91 2.17 18.96
C ASP A 315 19.47 2.34 19.47
N VAL A 316 18.50 1.87 18.70
CA VAL A 316 17.07 1.83 19.06
C VAL A 316 16.59 0.38 19.07
N THR A 317 15.70 0.02 19.99
CA THR A 317 15.19 -1.36 20.13
C THR A 317 13.69 -1.42 19.92
N PHE A 318 13.19 -2.34 19.09
CA PHE A 318 11.77 -2.64 18.95
C PHE A 318 11.46 -3.96 19.66
N ASN A 319 10.63 -3.87 20.69
CA ASN A 319 10.35 -5.00 21.57
C ASN A 319 8.88 -5.41 21.52
N GLY A 320 8.62 -6.58 20.95
CA GLY A 320 7.27 -7.15 20.87
C GLY A 320 7.31 -8.56 20.27
N GLY A 321 6.14 -9.17 20.14
CA GLY A 321 5.99 -10.53 19.62
C GLY A 321 6.11 -10.63 18.10
N PRO A 322 6.10 -11.87 17.55
CA PRO A 322 6.30 -12.14 16.12
C PRO A 322 5.15 -11.70 15.21
N ASN A 323 4.01 -11.31 15.79
CA ASN A 323 2.85 -10.82 15.06
C ASN A 323 2.57 -9.33 15.31
N ASP A 324 3.33 -8.73 16.23
CA ASP A 324 3.17 -7.33 16.61
C ASP A 324 3.71 -6.42 15.51
N VAL A 325 3.13 -5.21 15.40
CA VAL A 325 3.37 -4.31 14.28
C VAL A 325 3.81 -2.94 14.77
N TRP A 326 4.78 -2.36 14.06
CA TRP A 326 5.21 -0.98 14.20
C TRP A 326 4.95 -0.24 12.89
N ILE A 327 4.30 0.92 12.97
CA ILE A 327 4.17 1.83 11.83
C ILE A 327 4.66 3.20 12.26
N PHE A 328 5.67 3.70 11.58
CA PHE A 328 6.23 5.03 11.78
C PHE A 328 5.78 5.95 10.64
N GLN A 329 4.99 6.97 10.96
CA GLN A 329 4.56 8.02 10.03
C GLN A 329 5.44 9.26 10.21
N ILE A 330 6.21 9.61 9.19
CA ILE A 330 7.26 10.63 9.30
C ILE A 330 7.08 11.64 8.17
N ALA A 331 6.67 12.86 8.51
CA ALA A 331 6.50 13.95 7.53
C ALA A 331 7.84 14.54 7.07
N GLY A 332 8.92 14.30 7.82
CA GLY A 332 10.30 14.55 7.41
C GLY A 332 10.99 13.31 6.83
N GLY A 333 12.31 13.31 6.87
CA GLY A 333 13.17 12.16 6.58
C GLY A 333 13.54 11.37 7.83
N VAL A 334 14.33 10.31 7.62
CA VAL A 334 14.94 9.51 8.69
C VAL A 334 16.45 9.55 8.51
N THR A 335 17.19 9.87 9.57
CA THR A 335 18.65 9.83 9.56
C THR A 335 19.16 8.91 10.67
N GLN A 336 19.74 7.78 10.28
CA GLN A 336 20.44 6.88 11.18
C GLN A 336 21.94 7.17 11.15
N ALA A 337 22.54 7.40 12.33
CA ALA A 337 23.97 7.64 12.44
C ALA A 337 24.80 6.39 12.15
N SER A 338 26.05 6.59 11.72
CA SER A 338 26.99 5.50 11.44
C SER A 338 27.19 4.56 12.62
N GLY A 339 27.32 3.26 12.34
CA GLY A 339 27.61 2.22 13.34
C GLY A 339 26.50 1.93 14.34
N THR A 340 25.34 2.60 14.24
CA THR A 340 24.18 2.33 15.11
C THR A 340 23.35 1.16 14.58
N ARG A 341 22.48 0.61 15.43
CA ARG A 341 21.61 -0.53 15.11
C ARG A 341 20.15 -0.26 15.47
N VAL A 342 19.25 -0.69 14.60
CA VAL A 342 17.86 -0.99 14.94
C VAL A 342 17.83 -2.45 15.40
N ASN A 343 17.47 -2.71 16.66
CA ASN A 343 17.44 -4.04 17.26
C ASN A 343 16.01 -4.56 17.36
N LEU A 344 15.78 -5.84 17.07
CA LEU A 344 14.50 -6.51 17.28
C LEU A 344 14.60 -7.48 18.47
N THR A 345 13.70 -7.35 19.44
CA THR A 345 13.63 -8.22 20.63
C THR A 345 12.21 -8.73 20.88
N GLY A 346 12.07 -9.74 21.75
CA GLY A 346 10.76 -10.31 22.10
C GLY A 346 10.12 -11.21 21.04
N GLY A 347 10.80 -11.40 19.90
CA GLY A 347 10.29 -12.13 18.74
C GLY A 347 9.84 -11.22 17.60
N ALA A 348 9.98 -9.90 17.72
CA ALA A 348 9.69 -8.94 16.66
C ALA A 348 10.40 -9.30 15.35
N LEU A 349 9.71 -9.08 14.22
CA LEU A 349 10.19 -9.43 12.88
C LEU A 349 10.19 -8.20 11.98
N ALA A 350 11.25 -8.04 11.17
CA ALA A 350 11.42 -6.90 10.26
C ALA A 350 10.23 -6.70 9.32
N LYS A 351 9.62 -7.80 8.85
CA LYS A 351 8.43 -7.77 7.98
C LYS A 351 7.19 -7.10 8.60
N ASN A 352 7.18 -6.88 9.92
CA ASN A 352 6.09 -6.19 10.64
C ASN A 352 6.45 -4.75 11.07
N VAL A 353 7.62 -4.25 10.65
CA VAL A 353 8.07 -2.89 10.96
C VAL A 353 7.98 -2.07 9.68
N PHE A 354 7.16 -1.02 9.68
CA PHE A 354 6.92 -0.19 8.50
C PHE A 354 7.35 1.26 8.75
N TRP A 355 8.20 1.77 7.88
CA TRP A 355 8.72 3.13 7.92
C TRP A 355 8.17 3.92 6.75
N GLN A 356 7.15 4.74 6.98
CA GLN A 356 6.65 5.68 6.00
C GLN A 356 7.35 7.03 6.18
N THR A 357 8.12 7.47 5.19
CA THR A 357 8.90 8.72 5.24
C THR A 357 8.57 9.59 4.02
N PHE A 358 8.27 10.87 4.25
CA PHE A 358 8.08 11.83 3.15
C PHE A 358 9.42 12.36 2.64
N GLY A 359 10.33 12.70 3.55
CA GLY A 359 11.73 13.00 3.23
C GLY A 359 12.54 11.74 2.95
N GLN A 360 13.83 11.92 2.70
CA GLN A 360 14.74 10.81 2.40
C GLN A 360 15.02 9.96 3.65
N LEU A 361 15.33 8.68 3.44
CA LEU A 361 15.95 7.82 4.45
C LEU A 361 17.46 7.79 4.20
N MET A 362 18.24 8.20 5.19
CA MET A 362 19.70 8.08 5.19
C MET A 362 20.15 7.10 6.27
N ILE A 363 20.85 6.05 5.88
CA ILE A 363 21.44 5.05 6.79
C ILE A 363 22.96 5.26 6.78
N GLY A 364 23.53 5.61 7.94
CA GLY A 364 24.95 5.89 8.07
C GLY A 364 25.85 4.67 7.79
N THR A 365 27.14 4.94 7.58
CA THR A 365 28.14 3.89 7.31
C THR A 365 28.11 2.81 8.38
N THR A 366 28.21 1.55 7.97
CA THR A 366 28.21 0.36 8.85
C THR A 366 27.03 0.25 9.83
N ALA A 367 25.97 1.05 9.65
CA ALA A 367 24.76 0.94 10.47
C ALA A 367 23.92 -0.28 10.07
N HIS A 368 23.06 -0.72 10.98
CA HIS A 368 22.13 -1.81 10.74
C HIS A 368 20.69 -1.35 10.90
N PHE A 369 19.85 -1.61 9.91
CA PHE A 369 18.45 -1.20 9.86
C PHE A 369 17.52 -2.40 9.70
N GLU A 370 16.34 -2.29 10.30
CA GLU A 370 15.32 -3.35 10.32
C GLU A 370 13.98 -2.76 9.88
N GLY A 371 13.36 -3.36 8.86
CA GLY A 371 11.99 -3.04 8.47
C GLY A 371 11.75 -2.74 6.99
N ILE A 372 10.47 -2.57 6.66
CA ILE A 372 9.97 -2.21 5.35
C ILE A 372 9.95 -0.70 5.22
N VAL A 373 10.75 -0.15 4.31
CA VAL A 373 10.81 1.28 4.01
C VAL A 373 9.84 1.61 2.87
N LEU A 374 8.94 2.55 3.13
CA LEU A 374 8.02 3.17 2.17
C LEU A 374 8.40 4.66 2.07
N CYS A 375 9.36 4.97 1.20
CA CYS A 375 9.93 6.31 1.11
C CYS A 375 9.36 7.07 -0.10
N GLN A 376 8.89 8.30 0.11
CA GLN A 376 8.38 9.18 -0.94
C GLN A 376 9.51 9.74 -1.84
N THR A 377 10.73 9.81 -1.31
CA THR A 377 11.90 10.34 -2.02
C THR A 377 12.99 9.27 -2.11
N ALA A 378 14.20 9.56 -1.65
CA ALA A 378 15.38 8.72 -1.87
C ALA A 378 15.72 7.90 -0.62
N VAL A 379 16.28 6.71 -0.86
CA VAL A 379 16.89 5.89 0.19
C VAL A 379 18.38 5.81 -0.08
N ILE A 380 19.20 6.23 0.89
CA ILE A 380 20.66 6.35 0.74
C ILE A 380 21.33 5.55 1.85
N LEU A 381 22.13 4.55 1.48
CA LEU A 381 22.92 3.75 2.41
C LEU A 381 24.39 4.14 2.31
N GLY A 382 24.98 4.50 3.44
CA GLY A 382 26.42 4.71 3.55
C GLY A 382 27.19 3.39 3.47
N THR A 383 28.50 3.51 3.22
CA THR A 383 29.41 2.38 3.02
C THR A 383 29.23 1.28 4.07
N GLY A 384 28.97 0.05 3.62
CA GLY A 384 28.91 -1.14 4.48
C GLY A 384 27.71 -1.20 5.43
N ALA A 385 26.72 -0.31 5.31
CA ALA A 385 25.46 -0.44 6.02
C ALA A 385 24.72 -1.74 5.60
N SER A 386 23.84 -2.23 6.49
CA SER A 386 23.07 -3.45 6.27
C SER A 386 21.60 -3.27 6.62
N VAL A 387 20.73 -3.96 5.88
CA VAL A 387 19.27 -3.90 6.05
C VAL A 387 18.67 -5.30 5.99
N ASN A 388 17.86 -5.63 7.00
CA ASN A 388 16.89 -6.72 6.90
C ASN A 388 15.51 -6.09 6.68
N GLY A 389 14.96 -6.23 5.49
CA GLY A 389 13.82 -5.42 5.12
C GLY A 389 13.60 -5.26 3.62
N ARG A 390 12.92 -4.17 3.26
CA ARG A 390 12.71 -3.77 1.86
C ARG A 390 12.92 -2.28 1.71
N LEU A 391 13.51 -1.87 0.60
CA LEU A 391 13.72 -0.47 0.23
C LEU A 391 12.77 -0.12 -0.92
N LEU A 392 11.59 0.41 -0.59
CA LEU A 392 10.57 0.78 -1.57
C LEU A 392 10.55 2.31 -1.69
N ALA A 393 11.18 2.85 -2.73
CA ALA A 393 11.42 4.28 -2.90
C ALA A 393 10.69 4.84 -4.12
N GLN A 394 9.93 5.91 -3.96
CA GLN A 394 9.29 6.59 -5.09
C GLN A 394 10.25 7.44 -5.93
N THR A 395 11.54 7.52 -5.57
CA THR A 395 12.60 8.03 -6.45
C THR A 395 13.73 7.00 -6.60
N ALA A 396 14.92 7.23 -6.04
CA ALA A 396 16.10 6.41 -6.21
C ALA A 396 16.53 5.70 -4.92
N VAL A 397 17.28 4.61 -5.10
CA VAL A 397 17.98 3.90 -4.02
C VAL A 397 19.47 3.87 -4.33
N THR A 398 20.29 4.37 -3.42
CA THR A 398 21.75 4.43 -3.57
C THR A 398 22.42 3.55 -2.52
N LEU A 399 23.34 2.70 -3.00
CA LEU A 399 24.08 1.73 -2.20
C LEU A 399 25.59 1.95 -2.33
N ASP A 400 26.32 1.64 -1.27
CA ASP A 400 27.77 1.57 -1.22
C ASP A 400 28.19 0.34 -0.39
N GLN A 401 28.52 -0.75 -1.09
CA GLN A 401 28.99 -2.01 -0.50
C GLN A 401 28.04 -2.55 0.58
N ASN A 402 26.72 -2.49 0.33
CA ASN A 402 25.71 -2.80 1.34
C ASN A 402 25.22 -4.24 1.28
N ALA A 403 24.75 -4.74 2.42
CA ALA A 403 23.97 -5.97 2.48
C ALA A 403 22.47 -5.65 2.65
N VAL A 404 21.61 -6.10 1.74
CA VAL A 404 20.15 -5.89 1.83
C VAL A 404 19.44 -7.23 1.67
N THR A 405 18.76 -7.68 2.72
CA THR A 405 18.16 -9.02 2.78
C THR A 405 16.66 -8.92 2.98
N GLN A 406 15.91 -9.55 2.08
CA GLN A 406 14.47 -9.68 2.18
C GLN A 406 14.05 -10.45 3.45
N PRO A 407 13.04 -9.98 4.22
CA PRO A 407 12.63 -10.59 5.48
C PRO A 407 11.60 -11.73 5.33
#